data_AF-A0A6A5AYL2-F1
#
_entry.id   AF-A0A6A5AYL2-F1
#
_cell.length_a   1.000
_cell.length_b   1.000
_cell.length_c   1.000
_cell.angle_alpha   90.00
_cell.angle_beta   90.00
_cell.angle_gamma   90.00
#
_symmetry.space_group_name_H-M   'P 1'
#
loop_
_entity.id
_entity.type
_entity.pdbx_description
1 polymer ?
#
loop_
_entity_poly.entity_id
_entity_poly.type
_entity_poly.pdbx_seq_one_letter_code
_entity_poly.pdbx_strand_id
1 'polypeptide(L)'
;MHWFDKMEKYDGGWPHMQHGHGVHVWKATEKRGNRYEGEFADGVRDGYGIFYYANGARYEGHWDTNVKNGLGLFFFEDGTIYE
;
A
#
# COMPACT_ATOMS: atom_id res chain seq x y z
N MET A 1 -7.19 10.51 -30.09
CA MET A 1 -7.98 9.88 -29.01
C MET A 1 -7.03 9.73 -27.83
N HIS A 2 -7.21 10.54 -26.78
CA HIS A 2 -6.27 10.68 -25.68
C HIS A 2 -6.45 9.53 -24.69
N TRP A 3 -5.46 8.65 -24.63
CA TRP A 3 -5.35 7.66 -23.57
C TRP A 3 -4.65 8.32 -22.37
N PHE A 4 -5.43 8.70 -21.36
CA PHE A 4 -4.90 8.96 -20.02
C PHE A 4 -4.57 7.60 -19.39
N ASP A 5 -3.43 7.05 -19.76
CA ASP A 5 -2.98 5.76 -19.24
C ASP A 5 -2.28 5.96 -17.90
N LYS A 6 -2.95 5.42 -16.88
CA LYS A 6 -2.57 5.28 -15.48
C LYS A 6 -1.06 5.17 -15.27
N MET A 7 -0.50 6.11 -14.51
CA MET A 7 0.83 6.00 -13.91
C MET A 7 0.83 5.02 -12.71
N GLU A 8 0.33 3.80 -12.88
CA GLU A 8 0.54 2.69 -11.95
C GLU A 8 1.90 2.07 -12.29
N LYS A 9 2.98 2.70 -11.80
CA LYS A 9 4.34 2.16 -12.00
C LYS A 9 4.54 1.00 -11.03
N TYR A 10 4.30 -0.21 -11.54
CA TYR A 10 4.58 -1.47 -10.88
C TYR A 10 6.00 -1.90 -11.23
N ASP A 11 6.93 -1.74 -10.30
CA ASP A 11 8.33 -2.21 -10.40
C ASP A 11 8.45 -3.46 -9.53
N GLY A 12 7.85 -4.55 -10.01
CA GLY A 12 7.84 -5.86 -9.35
C GLY A 12 7.83 -6.93 -10.42
N GLY A 13 8.93 -7.67 -10.54
CA GLY A 13 9.05 -8.70 -11.56
C GLY A 13 8.01 -9.80 -11.40
N TRP A 14 7.50 -10.23 -12.55
CA TRP A 14 6.86 -11.51 -12.87
C TRP A 14 5.32 -11.57 -12.90
N PRO A 15 4.76 -12.03 -14.04
CA PRO A 15 3.35 -12.36 -14.14
C PRO A 15 3.10 -13.65 -13.34
N HIS A 16 1.92 -13.73 -12.72
CA HIS A 16 1.40 -14.86 -11.93
C HIS A 16 1.69 -14.78 -10.42
N MET A 17 0.76 -14.10 -9.74
CA MET A 17 0.59 -13.99 -8.28
C MET A 17 1.72 -13.26 -7.55
N GLN A 18 1.43 -12.04 -7.04
CA GLN A 18 2.28 -11.43 -6.02
C GLN A 18 2.22 -12.32 -4.77
N HIS A 19 3.24 -13.16 -4.62
CA HIS A 19 3.54 -13.93 -3.41
C HIS A 19 4.84 -13.38 -2.83
N GLY A 20 4.79 -12.84 -1.61
CA GLY A 20 5.92 -12.28 -0.89
C GLY A 20 5.87 -10.75 -0.72
N HIS A 21 6.99 -10.14 -0.37
CA HIS A 21 7.06 -8.70 -0.12
C HIS A 21 7.01 -7.89 -1.42
N GLY A 22 6.09 -6.93 -1.49
CA GLY A 22 5.91 -6.04 -2.62
C GLY A 22 5.72 -4.60 -2.20
N VAL A 23 5.83 -3.70 -3.18
CA VAL A 23 5.52 -2.28 -3.01
C VAL A 23 4.50 -1.88 -4.06
N HIS A 24 3.35 -1.37 -3.63
CA HIS A 24 2.30 -0.89 -4.52
C HIS A 24 2.11 0.62 -4.33
N VAL A 25 2.24 1.39 -5.39
CA VAL A 25 2.14 2.86 -5.34
C VAL A 25 0.95 3.34 -6.17
N TRP A 26 -0.04 3.94 -5.51
CA TRP A 26 -1.17 4.61 -6.14
C TRP A 26 -0.90 6.11 -6.18
N LYS A 27 -0.61 6.65 -7.36
CA LYS A 27 -0.50 8.10 -7.54
C LYS A 27 -1.88 8.73 -7.51
N ALA A 28 -2.22 9.42 -6.42
CA ALA A 28 -3.48 10.15 -6.30
C ALA A 28 -3.40 11.54 -6.98
N THR A 29 -2.24 12.18 -6.95
CA THR A 29 -1.96 13.49 -7.57
C THR A 29 -0.52 13.55 -8.09
N GLU A 30 -0.14 14.60 -8.83
CA GLU A 30 1.25 14.82 -9.29
C GLU A 30 2.25 14.98 -8.14
N LYS A 31 1.80 15.39 -6.94
CA LYS A 31 2.66 15.69 -5.79
C LYS A 31 2.58 14.67 -4.65
N ARG A 32 1.49 13.89 -4.56
CA ARG A 32 1.22 12.97 -3.44
C ARG A 32 0.49 11.72 -3.91
N GLY A 33 0.81 10.57 -3.33
CA GLY A 33 0.19 9.28 -3.62
C GLY A 33 0.13 8.38 -2.40
N ASN A 34 -0.72 7.37 -2.46
CA ASN A 34 -0.74 6.30 -1.47
C ASN A 34 0.33 5.27 -1.86
N ARG A 35 0.96 4.67 -0.87
CA ARG A 35 1.96 3.62 -1.08
C ARG A 35 1.79 2.55 -0.05
N TYR A 36 1.74 1.30 -0.47
CA TYR A 36 1.77 0.14 0.41
C TYR A 36 3.10 -0.57 0.24
N GLU A 37 3.69 -1.00 1.35
CA GLU A 37 4.88 -1.83 1.40
C GLU A 37 4.59 -2.97 2.36
N GLY A 38 4.63 -4.20 1.88
CA GLY A 38 4.31 -5.31 2.76
C GLY A 38 4.15 -6.61 2.01
N GLU A 39 3.66 -7.60 2.72
CA GLU A 39 3.41 -8.91 2.16
C GLU A 39 2.15 -8.89 1.29
N PHE A 40 2.26 -9.64 0.20
CA PHE A 40 1.18 -9.96 -0.72
C PHE A 40 1.09 -11.47 -0.84
N ALA A 41 -0.13 -11.99 -0.79
CA ALA A 41 -0.46 -13.36 -1.18
C ALA A 41 -1.53 -13.31 -2.25
N ASP A 42 -1.42 -14.13 -3.29
CA ASP A 42 -2.35 -14.22 -4.43
C ASP A 42 -2.76 -12.87 -5.07
N GLY A 43 -1.89 -11.86 -5.04
CA GLY A 43 -2.21 -10.53 -5.57
C GLY A 43 -3.04 -9.64 -4.63
N VAL A 44 -3.31 -10.10 -3.41
CA VAL A 44 -3.94 -9.32 -2.34
C VAL A 44 -2.93 -9.04 -1.23
N ARG A 45 -3.14 -7.95 -0.47
CA ARG A 45 -2.32 -7.65 0.71
C ARG A 45 -2.67 -8.66 1.80
N ASP A 46 -1.69 -9.43 2.22
CA ASP A 46 -1.86 -10.52 3.16
C ASP A 46 -0.54 -10.72 3.90
N GLY A 47 -0.58 -10.64 5.24
CA GLY A 47 0.60 -10.56 6.09
C GLY A 47 0.85 -9.14 6.62
N TYR A 48 2.07 -8.86 7.06
CA TYR A 48 2.40 -7.56 7.65
C TYR A 48 2.68 -6.50 6.56
N GLY A 49 2.17 -5.28 6.74
CA GLY A 49 2.40 -4.22 5.78
C GLY A 49 2.16 -2.80 6.29
N ILE A 50 2.89 -1.87 5.69
CA ILE A 50 2.83 -0.44 5.95
C ILE A 50 2.15 0.26 4.77
N PHE A 51 1.04 0.93 5.04
CA PHE A 51 0.30 1.76 4.10
C PHE A 51 0.51 3.23 4.41
N TYR A 52 1.26 3.91 3.56
CA TYR A 52 1.43 5.35 3.49
C TYR A 52 0.26 5.97 2.74
N TYR A 53 -0.40 6.92 3.39
CA TYR A 53 -1.46 7.71 2.80
C TYR A 53 -0.89 8.98 2.16
N ALA A 54 -1.53 9.43 1.09
CA ALA A 54 -1.20 10.69 0.43
C ALA A 54 -1.39 11.92 1.35
N ASN A 55 -2.11 11.78 2.47
CA ASN A 55 -2.24 12.83 3.48
C ASN A 55 -1.03 12.92 4.42
N GLY A 56 -0.04 12.02 4.31
CA GLY A 56 1.14 11.98 5.21
C GLY A 56 0.99 11.01 6.39
N ALA A 57 -0.20 10.47 6.64
CA ALA A 57 -0.39 9.41 7.61
C ALA A 57 0.21 8.09 7.10
N ARG A 58 0.56 7.18 8.02
CA ARG A 58 0.90 5.79 7.69
C ARG A 58 0.20 4.83 8.64
N TYR A 59 -0.25 3.71 8.12
CA TYR A 59 -0.78 2.60 8.90
C TYR A 59 0.18 1.44 8.81
N GLU A 60 0.54 0.83 9.93
CA GLU A 60 1.47 -0.28 10.01
C GLU A 60 0.79 -1.40 10.79
N GLY A 61 0.54 -2.54 10.15
CA GLY A 61 -0.15 -3.63 10.83
C GLY A 61 -0.35 -4.84 9.93
N HIS A 62 -1.10 -5.81 10.44
CA HIS A 62 -1.45 -6.98 9.65
C HIS A 62 -2.57 -6.67 8.65
N TRP A 63 -2.48 -7.36 7.52
CA TRP A 63 -3.45 -7.37 6.45
C TRP A 63 -3.85 -8.82 6.22
N ASP A 64 -5.12 -9.03 5.96
CA ASP A 64 -5.70 -10.30 5.56
C ASP A 64 -6.59 -10.01 4.37
N THR A 65 -6.28 -10.59 3.22
CA THR A 65 -7.11 -10.47 2.02
C THR A 65 -7.51 -9.01 1.66
N ASN A 66 -6.55 -8.08 1.65
CA ASN A 66 -6.76 -6.62 1.45
C ASN A 66 -7.48 -5.85 2.58
N VAL A 67 -7.87 -6.52 3.65
CA VAL A 67 -8.51 -5.92 4.82
C VAL A 67 -7.47 -5.76 5.92
N LYS A 68 -7.50 -4.63 6.61
CA LYS A 68 -6.69 -4.44 7.82
C LYS A 68 -7.18 -5.41 8.88
N ASN A 69 -6.33 -6.31 9.33
CA ASN A 69 -6.68 -7.34 10.30
C ASN A 69 -5.66 -7.33 11.44
N GLY A 70 -6.12 -7.56 12.67
CA GLY A 70 -5.26 -7.56 13.85
C GLY A 70 -4.89 -6.17 14.38
N LEU A 71 -3.83 -6.14 15.18
CA LEU A 71 -3.27 -4.92 15.79
C LEU A 71 -2.50 -4.14 14.72
N GLY A 72 -2.74 -2.83 14.65
CA GLY A 72 -2.11 -1.98 13.67
C GLY A 72 -1.97 -0.56 14.18
N LEU A 73 -0.76 -0.02 14.04
CA LEU A 73 -0.44 1.34 14.44
C LEU A 73 -0.80 2.32 13.33
N PHE A 74 -1.67 3.28 13.63
CA PHE A 74 -1.97 4.40 12.75
C PHE A 74 -1.18 5.63 13.21
N PHE A 75 -0.21 6.03 12.41
CA PHE A 75 0.58 7.24 12.60
C PHE A 75 -0.02 8.37 11.77
N PHE A 76 -0.40 9.45 12.43
CA PHE A 76 -0.88 10.66 11.79
C PHE A 76 0.28 11.63 11.50
N GLU A 77 0.07 12.60 10.59
CA GLU A 77 1.08 13.61 10.24
C GLU A 77 1.49 14.49 11.45
N ASP A 78 0.59 14.65 12.42
CA ASP A 78 0.82 15.39 13.66
C ASP A 78 1.72 14.64 14.68
N GLY A 79 2.12 13.41 14.35
CA GLY A 79 2.91 12.53 15.23
C GLY A 79 2.07 11.71 16.21
N THR A 80 0.74 11.82 16.17
CA THR A 80 -0.15 11.01 17.00
C THR A 80 -0.16 9.57 16.49
N ILE A 81 -0.10 8.61 17.42
CA ILE A 81 -0.11 7.17 17.14
C ILE A 81 -1.34 6.57 17.80
N TYR A 82 -2.10 5.77 17.04
CA TYR A 82 -3.21 4.96 17.54
C TYR A 82 -2.90 3.48 17.33
N GLU A 83 -3.24 2.62 18.31
CA GLU A 83 -3.10 1.15 18.27
C GLU A 83 -4.46 0.45 18.03
#